data_AF-A5UT27-F1
#
_entry.id   AF-A5UT27-F1
#
_cell.length_a   1.000
_cell.length_b   1.000
_cell.length_c   1.000
_cell.angle_alpha   90.00
_cell.angle_beta   90.00
_cell.angle_gamma   90.00
#
_symmetry.space_group_name_H-M   'P 1'
#
loop_
_entity.id
_entity.type
_entity.pdbx_description
1 polymer ?
#
loop_
_entity_poly.entity_id
_entity_poly.type
_entity_poly.pdbx_seq_one_letter_code
_entity_poly.pdbx_strand_id
1 'polypeptide(L)'
;MPVQLMKDVVTWMMTVIIVLGFPACSGVIGGQDEILIGLTNDAARFVLQPQQPNPVNTGLPSLDALNRKWQVQHMTPVFPDVSPNDAAALRYGLAGVYKLAVPRGTNLRAMIREYQSDPNVAYAEINTPVETK
;
A
#
# COMPACT_ATOMS: atom_id res chain seq x y z
N MET A 1 47.90 -67.71 -16.62
CA MET A 1 48.38 -67.80 -15.22
C MET A 1 49.16 -66.51 -14.93
N PRO A 2 49.06 -65.85 -13.77
CA PRO A 2 48.07 -65.88 -12.69
C PRO A 2 47.45 -64.47 -12.42
N VAL A 3 46.21 -64.40 -11.91
CA VAL A 3 45.82 -63.93 -10.54
C VAL A 3 45.71 -62.40 -10.46
N GLN A 4 44.50 -61.80 -10.41
CA GLN A 4 43.70 -61.56 -9.19
C GLN A 4 44.47 -60.69 -8.17
N LEU A 5 43.92 -59.75 -7.41
CA LEU A 5 42.57 -59.31 -7.08
C LEU A 5 42.78 -58.30 -5.92
N MET A 6 41.99 -57.22 -5.91
CA MET A 6 41.56 -56.43 -4.74
C MET A 6 42.59 -55.79 -3.81
N LYS A 7 42.52 -54.46 -3.75
CA LYS A 7 42.10 -53.71 -2.54
C LYS A 7 41.12 -52.64 -3.04
N ASP A 8 39.80 -52.80 -2.86
CA ASP A 8 39.03 -52.39 -1.67
C ASP A 8 39.42 -50.95 -1.27
N VAL A 9 38.58 -49.94 -1.42
CA VAL A 9 37.37 -49.64 -0.61
C VAL A 9 36.42 -48.79 -1.50
N VAL A 10 35.29 -49.31 -1.98
CA VAL A 10 33.99 -49.39 -1.28
C VAL A 10 33.27 -48.02 -1.22
N THR A 11 32.25 -47.91 -2.09
CA THR A 11 30.89 -47.43 -1.78
C THR A 11 30.68 -45.92 -1.77
N TRP A 12 30.13 -45.35 -2.86
CA TRP A 12 28.68 -45.18 -3.06
C TRP A 12 27.97 -44.57 -1.85
N MET A 13 27.83 -43.25 -1.84
CA MET A 13 26.65 -42.59 -1.28
C MET A 13 26.58 -41.20 -1.91
N MET A 14 25.88 -41.09 -3.04
CA MET A 14 24.49 -40.64 -3.00
C MET A 14 24.44 -39.19 -2.51
N THR A 15 24.90 -38.28 -3.38
CA THR A 15 24.62 -36.85 -3.20
C THR A 15 23.12 -36.68 -3.30
N VAL A 16 22.49 -36.60 -2.12
CA VAL A 16 21.08 -36.32 -1.91
C VAL A 16 20.77 -35.01 -2.63
N ILE A 17 19.98 -35.11 -3.69
CA ILE A 17 19.25 -33.98 -4.25
C ILE A 17 18.25 -33.59 -3.15
N ILE A 18 18.63 -32.62 -2.33
CA ILE A 18 17.70 -31.95 -1.43
C ILE A 18 16.81 -31.09 -2.33
N VAL A 19 15.75 -31.72 -2.85
CA VAL A 19 14.55 -31.01 -3.27
C VAL A 19 13.93 -30.46 -1.99
N LEU A 20 14.42 -29.30 -1.54
CA LEU A 20 13.63 -28.44 -0.67
C LEU A 20 12.49 -27.94 -1.54
N GLY A 21 11.45 -28.76 -1.63
CA GLY A 21 10.11 -28.31 -1.91
C GLY A 21 9.79 -27.31 -0.82
N PHE A 22 10.07 -26.04 -1.09
CA PHE A 22 9.32 -24.97 -0.46
C PHE A 22 7.86 -25.34 -0.71
N PRO A 23 7.04 -25.58 0.33
CA PRO A 23 5.62 -25.48 0.11
C PRO A 23 5.46 -24.08 -0.46
N ALA A 24 5.02 -24.03 -1.72
CA ALA A 24 4.42 -22.83 -2.23
C ALA A 24 3.36 -22.46 -1.19
N CYS A 25 3.67 -21.49 -0.33
CA CYS A 25 2.64 -20.67 0.29
C CYS A 25 2.02 -19.89 -0.87
N SER A 26 1.22 -20.60 -1.66
CA SER A 26 0.20 -20.07 -2.53
C SER A 26 -0.71 -19.24 -1.65
N GLY A 27 -0.42 -17.95 -1.59
CA GLY A 27 -1.12 -17.05 -0.67
C GLY A 27 -0.39 -15.77 -0.31
N VAL A 28 0.56 -15.27 -1.10
CA VAL A 28 0.72 -13.80 -1.13
C VAL A 28 -0.48 -13.27 -1.88
N ILE A 29 -1.56 -13.02 -1.14
CA ILE A 29 -2.66 -12.20 -1.62
C ILE A 29 -2.06 -10.79 -1.74
N GLY A 30 -1.39 -10.54 -2.86
CA GLY A 30 -0.92 -9.22 -3.26
C GLY A 30 -2.12 -8.34 -3.56
N GLY A 31 -2.77 -7.88 -2.51
CA GLY A 31 -3.84 -6.90 -2.56
C GLY A 31 -3.45 -5.68 -1.75
N GLN A 32 -4.15 -4.58 -2.00
CA GLN A 32 -4.10 -3.38 -1.18
C GLN A 32 -5.48 -3.21 -0.56
N ASP A 33 -5.52 -2.75 0.68
CA ASP A 33 -6.75 -2.21 1.25
C ASP A 33 -6.79 -0.71 0.94
N GLU A 34 -7.98 -0.15 0.82
CA GLU A 34 -8.16 1.23 0.37
C GLU A 34 -9.09 2.02 1.30
N ILE A 35 -8.73 3.27 1.55
CA ILE A 35 -9.62 4.26 2.18
C ILE A 35 -9.70 5.51 1.31
N LEU A 36 -10.78 6.24 1.46
CA LEU A 36 -10.93 7.60 0.94
C LEU A 36 -10.69 8.60 2.07
N ILE A 37 -9.95 9.66 1.76
CA ILE A 37 -9.82 10.83 2.61
C ILE A 37 -10.26 12.07 1.82
N GLY A 38 -10.94 12.98 2.49
CA GLY A 38 -11.13 14.34 2.02
C GLY A 38 -10.33 15.28 2.90
N LEU A 39 -9.48 16.11 2.30
CA LEU A 39 -8.77 17.16 3.02
C LEU A 39 -9.68 18.37 3.25
N THR A 40 -9.34 19.19 4.25
CA THR A 40 -9.94 20.51 4.39
C THR A 40 -9.54 21.39 3.21
N ASN A 41 -10.34 22.41 2.89
CA ASN A 41 -10.07 23.32 1.78
C ASN A 41 -8.71 24.03 1.90
N ASP A 42 -8.30 24.38 3.13
CA ASP A 42 -7.01 24.98 3.37
C ASP A 42 -5.89 23.97 3.13
N ALA A 43 -5.99 22.75 3.69
CA ALA A 43 -5.00 21.71 3.50
C ALA A 43 -4.84 21.29 2.03
N ALA A 44 -5.95 21.16 1.29
CA ALA A 44 -5.95 20.78 -0.13
C ALA A 44 -5.10 21.70 -1.01
N ARG A 45 -4.99 22.99 -0.65
CA ARG A 45 -4.18 23.99 -1.36
C ARG A 45 -2.68 23.86 -1.12
N PHE A 46 -2.28 23.24 -0.02
CA PHE A 46 -0.88 23.09 0.37
C PHE A 46 -0.28 21.74 -0.04
N VAL A 47 -1.10 20.82 -0.58
CA VAL A 47 -0.59 19.54 -1.08
C VAL A 47 0.38 19.78 -2.24
N LEU A 48 1.58 19.23 -2.12
CA LEU A 48 2.58 19.21 -3.17
C LEU A 48 2.16 18.26 -4.28
N GLN A 49 2.21 18.74 -5.52
CA GLN A 49 1.89 17.96 -6.73
C GLN A 49 0.53 17.23 -6.59
N PRO A 50 -0.60 17.94 -6.41
CA PRO A 50 -1.88 17.32 -6.05
C PRO A 50 -2.41 16.33 -7.09
N GLN A 51 -1.91 16.37 -8.33
CA GLN A 51 -2.23 15.39 -9.36
C GLN A 51 -1.46 14.08 -9.26
N GLN A 52 -0.29 14.11 -8.63
CA GLN A 52 0.58 12.96 -8.41
C GLN A 52 1.25 13.10 -7.03
N PRO A 53 0.45 13.09 -5.94
CA PRO A 53 0.96 13.40 -4.62
C PRO A 53 1.90 12.27 -4.17
N ASN A 54 3.00 12.66 -3.53
CA ASN A 54 3.90 11.69 -2.93
C ASN A 54 3.41 11.34 -1.51
N PRO A 55 3.00 10.09 -1.23
CA PRO A 55 2.44 9.73 0.08
C PRO A 55 3.42 9.95 1.25
N VAL A 56 4.74 9.93 1.01
CA VAL A 56 5.73 10.19 2.07
C VAL A 56 6.09 11.68 2.22
N ASN A 57 5.67 12.53 1.28
CA ASN A 57 5.90 13.98 1.33
C ASN A 57 4.78 14.71 0.56
N THR A 58 3.66 14.88 1.23
CA THR A 58 2.50 15.63 0.75
C THR A 58 2.67 17.14 0.96
N GLY A 59 3.64 17.57 1.78
CA GLY A 59 3.77 18.96 2.22
C GLY A 59 2.95 19.30 3.47
N LEU A 60 2.19 18.34 4.00
CA LEU A 60 1.41 18.45 5.23
C LEU A 60 2.03 17.53 6.29
N PRO A 61 2.80 18.05 7.28
CA PRO A 61 3.58 17.21 8.19
C PRO A 61 2.77 16.19 9.01
N SER A 62 1.55 16.54 9.41
CA SER A 62 0.68 15.63 10.18
C SER A 62 0.16 14.49 9.29
N LEU A 63 -0.20 14.80 8.04
CA LEU A 63 -0.58 13.82 7.04
C LEU A 63 0.59 12.91 6.65
N ASP A 64 1.79 13.45 6.50
CA ASP A 64 3.01 12.68 6.21
C ASP A 64 3.34 11.69 7.34
N ALA A 65 3.12 12.10 8.59
CA ALA A 65 3.29 11.23 9.75
C ALA A 65 2.27 10.09 9.74
N LEU A 66 1.00 10.37 9.42
CA LEU A 66 -0.04 9.36 9.30
C LEU A 66 0.22 8.41 8.13
N ASN A 67 0.55 8.94 6.95
CA ASN A 67 0.87 8.13 5.77
C ASN A 67 2.03 7.17 6.07
N ARG A 68 3.06 7.64 6.76
CA ARG A 68 4.19 6.80 7.17
C ARG A 68 3.80 5.75 8.20
N LYS A 69 3.01 6.12 9.22
CA LYS A 69 2.53 5.20 10.26
C LYS A 69 1.73 4.05 9.67
N TRP A 70 0.86 4.35 8.72
CA TRP A 70 -0.03 3.39 8.07
C TRP A 70 0.57 2.75 6.81
N GLN A 71 1.83 3.05 6.51
CA GLN A 71 2.57 2.50 5.36
C GLN A 71 1.84 2.71 4.03
N VAL A 72 1.27 3.90 3.82
CA VAL A 72 0.58 4.26 2.58
C VAL A 72 1.51 4.07 1.39
N GLN A 73 1.10 3.22 0.46
CA GLN A 73 1.85 2.83 -0.73
C GLN A 73 1.55 3.77 -1.89
N HIS A 74 0.27 4.16 -2.04
CA HIS A 74 -0.17 5.09 -3.07
C HIS A 74 -1.19 6.08 -2.50
N MET A 75 -1.09 7.32 -2.98
CA MET A 75 -2.08 8.38 -2.76
C MET A 75 -2.51 8.86 -4.15
N THR A 76 -3.77 8.64 -4.51
CA THR A 76 -4.28 8.94 -5.85
C THR A 76 -5.42 9.94 -5.75
N PRO A 77 -5.40 11.06 -6.50
CA PRO A 77 -6.54 11.97 -6.54
C PRO A 77 -7.75 11.27 -7.16
N VAL A 78 -8.91 11.41 -6.53
CA VAL A 78 -10.17 10.86 -7.08
C VAL A 78 -10.66 11.69 -8.26
N PHE A 79 -10.38 12.99 -8.25
CA PHE A 79 -10.75 13.94 -9.31
C PHE A 79 -9.48 14.57 -9.91
N PRO A 80 -8.72 13.85 -10.76
CA PRO A 80 -7.45 14.34 -11.30
C PRO A 80 -7.60 15.53 -12.26
N ASP A 81 -8.78 15.74 -12.84
CA ASP A 81 -9.00 16.87 -13.74
C ASP A 81 -9.35 18.17 -12.99
N VAL A 82 -9.51 18.09 -11.67
CA VAL A 82 -9.90 19.21 -10.82
C VAL A 82 -8.66 19.93 -10.30
N SER A 83 -8.60 21.24 -10.55
CA SER A 83 -7.55 22.09 -9.99
C SER A 83 -7.77 22.31 -8.49
N PRO A 84 -6.71 22.23 -7.66
CA PRO A 84 -6.78 22.56 -6.23
C PRO A 84 -7.09 24.05 -5.96
N ASN A 85 -6.97 24.90 -6.98
CA ASN A 85 -7.25 26.33 -6.91
C ASN A 85 -8.62 26.70 -7.51
N ASP A 86 -9.37 25.73 -8.05
CA ASP A 86 -10.72 25.99 -8.56
C ASP A 86 -11.67 26.24 -7.39
N ALA A 87 -12.24 27.44 -7.36
CA ALA A 87 -13.16 27.87 -6.32
C ALA A 87 -14.45 27.03 -6.29
N ALA A 88 -14.93 26.54 -7.43
CA ALA A 88 -16.09 25.65 -7.48
C ALA A 88 -15.73 24.29 -6.86
N ALA A 89 -14.58 23.73 -7.24
CA ALA A 89 -14.12 22.46 -6.69
C ALA A 89 -13.89 22.48 -5.19
N LEU A 90 -13.26 23.55 -4.67
CA LEU A 90 -13.09 23.76 -3.23
C LEU A 90 -14.44 23.92 -2.52
N ARG A 91 -15.41 24.61 -3.15
CA ARG A 91 -16.74 24.79 -2.57
C ARG A 91 -17.50 23.47 -2.41
N TYR A 92 -17.31 22.54 -3.35
CA TYR A 92 -17.94 21.21 -3.31
C TYR A 92 -17.05 20.13 -2.67
N GLY A 93 -15.87 20.49 -2.14
CA GLY A 93 -14.94 19.54 -1.53
C GLY A 93 -14.37 18.50 -2.51
N LEU A 94 -14.37 18.80 -3.81
CA LEU A 94 -13.83 17.92 -4.86
C LEU A 94 -12.31 18.05 -4.96
N ALA A 95 -11.78 19.24 -4.65
CA ALA A 95 -10.35 19.45 -4.52
C ALA A 95 -9.87 18.87 -3.18
N GLY A 96 -8.94 17.92 -3.24
CA GLY A 96 -8.36 17.31 -2.04
C GLY A 96 -8.97 15.97 -1.61
N VAL A 97 -9.72 15.31 -2.48
CA VAL A 97 -10.17 13.92 -2.26
C VAL A 97 -9.14 12.95 -2.79
N TYR A 98 -8.63 12.09 -1.92
CA TYR A 98 -7.60 11.11 -2.25
C TYR A 98 -8.01 9.71 -1.83
N LYS A 99 -7.65 8.75 -2.68
CA LYS A 99 -7.64 7.33 -2.36
C LYS A 99 -6.27 6.95 -1.82
N LEU A 100 -6.23 6.37 -0.64
CA LEU A 100 -5.02 5.84 -0.04
C LEU A 100 -5.01 4.32 -0.16
N ALA A 101 -3.94 3.78 -0.75
CA ALA A 101 -3.71 2.34 -0.79
C ALA A 101 -2.70 1.96 0.31
N VAL A 102 -3.07 0.97 1.12
CA VAL A 102 -2.27 0.47 2.25
C VAL A 102 -2.08 -1.04 2.14
N PRO A 103 -1.11 -1.63 2.87
CA PRO A 103 -0.93 -3.08 2.89
C PRO A 103 -2.22 -3.81 3.28
N ARG A 104 -2.51 -4.92 2.59
CA ARG A 104 -3.66 -5.76 2.94
C ARG A 104 -3.59 -6.27 4.37
N GLY A 105 -4.73 -6.30 5.05
CA GLY A 105 -4.83 -6.65 6.47
C GLY A 105 -4.61 -5.46 7.41
N THR A 106 -4.49 -4.23 6.88
CA THR A 106 -4.43 -3.03 7.70
C THR A 106 -5.73 -2.87 8.49
N ASN A 107 -5.63 -2.48 9.77
CA ASN A 107 -6.81 -2.17 10.57
C ASN A 107 -7.44 -0.84 10.13
N LEU A 108 -8.25 -0.90 9.06
CA LEU A 108 -8.85 0.28 8.43
C LEU A 108 -9.72 1.09 9.40
N ARG A 109 -10.39 0.45 10.36
CA ARG A 109 -11.19 1.17 11.36
C ARG A 109 -10.31 2.02 12.29
N ALA A 110 -9.17 1.49 12.71
CA ALA A 110 -8.21 2.26 13.50
C ALA A 110 -7.59 3.39 12.66
N MET A 111 -7.20 3.08 11.43
CA MET A 111 -6.68 4.07 10.48
C MET A 111 -7.65 5.23 10.28
N ILE A 112 -8.90 4.95 9.91
CA ILE A 112 -9.93 5.97 9.67
C ILE A 112 -10.09 6.89 10.88
N ARG A 113 -10.15 6.35 12.10
CA ARG A 113 -10.27 7.19 13.31
C ARG A 113 -9.09 8.12 13.51
N GLU A 114 -7.88 7.68 13.18
CA GLU A 114 -6.69 8.53 13.29
C GLU A 114 -6.67 9.62 12.22
N TYR A 115 -7.01 9.30 10.97
CA TYR A 115 -7.16 10.32 9.93
C TYR A 115 -8.26 11.33 10.29
N GLN A 116 -9.40 10.88 10.82
CA GLN A 116 -10.48 11.77 11.27
C GLN A 116 -10.08 12.67 12.45
N SER A 117 -9.00 12.35 13.16
CA SER A 117 -8.46 13.19 14.23
C SER A 117 -7.43 14.22 13.76
N ASP A 118 -7.00 14.16 12.50
CA ASP A 118 -6.05 15.09 11.92
C ASP A 118 -6.74 16.41 11.50
N PRO A 119 -6.21 17.59 11.86
CA PRO A 119 -6.83 18.88 11.53
C PRO A 119 -6.87 19.20 10.02
N ASN A 120 -6.06 18.52 9.21
CA ASN A 120 -6.03 18.70 7.75
C ASN A 120 -7.02 17.79 7.02
N VAL A 121 -7.66 16.84 7.72
CA VAL A 121 -8.58 15.87 7.15
C VAL A 121 -10.01 16.24 7.54
N ALA A 122 -10.86 16.49 6.54
CA ALA A 122 -12.28 16.76 6.74
C ALA A 122 -13.08 15.48 7.01
N TYR A 123 -12.74 14.39 6.33
CA TYR A 123 -13.35 13.07 6.54
C TYR A 123 -12.43 11.94 6.08
N ALA A 124 -12.67 10.74 6.61
CA ALA A 124 -12.08 9.50 6.12
C ALA A 124 -13.09 8.36 6.18
N GLU A 125 -13.09 7.48 5.17
CA GLU A 125 -14.04 6.37 5.04
C GLU A 125 -13.45 5.18 4.28
N ILE A 126 -14.09 4.01 4.38
CA ILE A 126 -13.67 2.82 3.63
C ILE A 126 -14.01 3.03 2.15
N ASN A 127 -13.05 2.75 1.27
CA ASN A 127 -13.34 2.70 -0.16
C ASN A 127 -13.98 1.34 -0.51
N THR A 128 -15.29 1.22 -0.37
CA THR A 128 -16.01 0.02 -0.83
C THR A 128 -16.33 0.15 -2.32
N PRO A 129 -15.94 -0.81 -3.18
CA PRO A 129 -16.41 -0.83 -4.56
C PRO A 129 -17.94 -0.92 -4.56
N VAL A 130 -18.59 -0.05 -5.33
CA VAL A 130 -20.03 -0.13 -5.55
C VAL A 130 -20.28 -1.30 -6.50
N GLU A 131 -20.94 -2.37 -6.03
CA GLU A 131 -21.46 -3.40 -6.92
C GLU A 131 -22.55 -2.78 -7.81
N THR A 132 -22.21 -2.48 -9.06
CA THR A 132 -23.20 -2.17 -10.09
C THR A 132 -23.94 -3.47 -10.42
N LYS A 133 -25.20 -3.55 -10.00
CA LYS A 133 -26.15 -4.58 -10.44
C LYS A 133 -26.52 -4.43 -11.91
#